data_AF-T4V7T3-F1
#
_entry.id   AF-T4V7T3-F1
#
_cell.length_a   1.000
_cell.length_b   1.000
_cell.length_c   1.000
_cell.angle_alpha   90.00
_cell.angle_beta   90.00
_cell.angle_gamma   90.00
#
_symmetry.space_group_name_H-M   'P 1'
#
loop_
_entity.id
_entity.type
_entity.pdbx_description
1 polymer ?
#
loop_
_entity_poly.entity_id
_entity_poly.type
_entity_poly.pdbx_seq_one_letter_code
_entity_poly.pdbx_strand_id
1 'polypeptide(L)'
;MLENIKLVLEIQDDKFDSLINLYINKLTSNVLSYCHLKILNPVLESFIEDKVVSIIGPKVKGGNENTGEVKAVSRGDTKIEYNVGSVVSDVTKGALLSQSDMKYLNSFRPTSLRLL
;
A
#
# COMPACT_ATOMS: atom_id res chain seq x y z
N MET A 1 -2.14 -1.26 -13.49
CA MET A 1 -1.44 -0.64 -12.33
C MET A 1 -0.25 0.23 -12.71
N LEU A 2 0.93 -0.28 -13.12
CA LEU A 2 2.12 0.57 -13.34
C LEU A 2 1.86 1.77 -14.28
N GLU A 3 1.39 1.51 -15.51
CA GLU A 3 1.13 2.56 -16.50
C GLU A 3 0.08 3.60 -16.02
N ASN A 4 -0.98 3.15 -15.33
CA ASN A 4 -1.99 4.03 -14.76
C ASN A 4 -1.39 4.95 -13.69
N ILE A 5 -0.51 4.42 -12.84
CA ILE A 5 0.17 5.20 -11.80
C ILE A 5 1.14 6.21 -12.44
N LYS A 6 1.91 5.80 -13.45
CA LYS A 6 2.80 6.70 -14.20
C LYS A 6 2.01 7.83 -14.85
N LEU A 7 0.86 7.50 -15.45
CA LEU A 7 -0.05 8.47 -16.05
C LEU A 7 -0.55 9.51 -15.03
N VAL A 8 -1.03 9.07 -13.87
CA VAL A 8 -1.53 9.98 -12.80
C VAL A 8 -0.41 10.85 -12.22
N LEU A 9 0.81 10.32 -12.16
CA LEU A 9 1.98 11.04 -11.66
C LEU A 9 2.70 11.89 -12.72
N GLU A 10 2.24 11.84 -13.97
CA GLU A 10 2.84 12.52 -15.12
C GLU A 10 4.31 12.11 -15.37
N ILE A 11 4.65 10.86 -15.05
CA ILE A 11 6.00 10.30 -15.24
C ILE A 11 6.10 9.74 -16.67
N GLN A 12 7.11 10.19 -17.42
CA GLN A 12 7.38 9.74 -18.79
C GLN A 12 8.59 8.79 -18.88
N ASP A 13 9.43 8.75 -17.84
CA ASP A 13 10.61 7.89 -17.79
C ASP A 13 10.40 6.66 -16.89
N ASP A 14 11.38 5.76 -16.87
CA ASP A 14 11.31 4.50 -16.11
C ASP A 14 12.05 4.57 -14.76
N LYS A 15 12.46 5.77 -14.33
CA LYS A 15 13.32 5.96 -13.16
C LYS A 15 12.69 5.42 -11.88
N PHE A 16 11.37 5.50 -11.77
CA PHE A 16 10.61 5.10 -10.58
C PHE A 16 9.90 3.75 -10.72
N ASP A 17 9.99 3.08 -11.87
CA ASP A 17 9.20 1.87 -12.17
C ASP A 17 9.47 0.75 -11.18
N SER A 18 10.74 0.54 -10.81
CA SER A 18 11.12 -0.46 -9.81
C SER A 18 10.51 -0.15 -8.44
N LEU A 19 10.46 1.13 -8.06
CA LEU A 19 9.90 1.56 -6.78
C LEU A 19 8.37 1.45 -6.80
N ILE A 20 7.72 1.87 -7.88
CA ILE A 20 6.27 1.76 -8.06
C ILE A 20 5.85 0.30 -7.99
N ASN A 21 6.52 -0.59 -8.73
CA ASN A 21 6.24 -2.03 -8.72
C ASN A 21 6.44 -2.64 -7.33
N LEU A 22 7.44 -2.20 -6.57
CA LEU A 22 7.65 -2.65 -5.19
C LEU A 22 6.44 -2.37 -4.30
N TYR A 23 5.89 -1.15 -4.36
CA TYR A 23 4.73 -0.77 -3.56
C TYR A 23 3.44 -1.42 -4.06
N ILE A 24 3.26 -1.57 -5.38
CA ILE A 24 2.16 -2.34 -5.96
C ILE A 24 2.16 -3.76 -5.37
N ASN A 25 3.28 -4.49 -5.50
CA ASN A 25 3.36 -5.88 -5.05
C ASN A 25 3.09 -6.03 -3.55
N LYS A 26 3.60 -5.10 -2.74
CA LYS A 26 3.41 -5.10 -1.29
C LYS A 26 1.95 -4.84 -0.90
N LEU A 27 1.33 -3.82 -1.49
CA LEU A 27 -0.08 -3.50 -1.24
C LEU A 27 -1.01 -4.59 -1.77
N THR A 28 -0.74 -5.15 -2.96
CA THR A 28 -1.46 -6.32 -3.49
C THR A 28 -1.42 -7.48 -2.50
N SER A 29 -0.24 -7.83 -2.00
CA SER A 29 -0.09 -8.92 -1.03
C SER A 29 -0.87 -8.65 0.26
N ASN A 30 -0.80 -7.41 0.77
CA ASN A 30 -1.52 -7.00 1.97
C ASN A 30 -3.04 -7.04 1.78
N VAL A 31 -3.55 -6.52 0.66
CA VAL A 31 -4.99 -6.48 0.33
C VAL A 31 -5.52 -7.90 0.12
N LEU A 32 -4.83 -8.73 -0.67
CA LEU A 32 -5.25 -10.12 -0.90
C LEU A 32 -5.26 -10.92 0.41
N SER A 33 -4.22 -10.77 1.23
CA SER A 33 -4.15 -11.44 2.54
C SER A 33 -5.24 -10.96 3.49
N TYR A 34 -5.51 -9.65 3.56
CA TYR A 34 -6.54 -9.09 4.44
C TYR A 34 -7.96 -9.50 3.99
N CYS A 35 -8.20 -9.46 2.69
CA CYS A 35 -9.50 -9.79 2.09
C CYS A 35 -9.74 -11.30 1.95
N HIS A 36 -8.71 -12.14 2.16
CA HIS A 36 -8.72 -13.57 1.88
C HIS A 36 -9.07 -13.89 0.41
N LEU A 37 -8.50 -13.13 -0.52
CA LEU A 37 -8.70 -13.30 -1.96
C LEU A 37 -7.44 -13.86 -2.61
N LYS A 38 -7.60 -14.56 -3.74
CA LYS A 38 -6.47 -15.04 -4.56
C LYS A 38 -6.10 -14.09 -5.70
N ILE A 39 -7.07 -13.29 -6.15
CA ILE A 39 -6.97 -12.42 -7.32
C ILE A 39 -7.63 -11.09 -6.97
N LEU A 40 -7.05 -9.99 -7.45
CA LEU A 40 -7.64 -8.65 -7.31
C LEU A 40 -8.79 -8.49 -8.30
N ASN A 41 -9.86 -7.85 -7.86
CA ASN A 41 -10.88 -7.33 -8.77
C ASN A 41 -10.49 -5.90 -9.20
N PRO A 42 -11.09 -5.35 -10.27
CA PRO A 42 -10.74 -4.01 -10.77
C PRO A 42 -10.89 -2.89 -9.72
N VAL A 43 -11.84 -3.02 -8.80
CA VAL A 43 -12.06 -2.03 -7.74
C VAL A 43 -10.89 -2.02 -6.74
N LEU A 44 -10.38 -3.20 -6.39
CA LEU A 44 -9.21 -3.35 -5.53
C LEU A 44 -7.91 -2.95 -6.23
N GLU A 45 -7.82 -3.13 -7.55
CA GLU A 45 -6.71 -2.60 -8.34
C GLU A 45 -6.68 -1.07 -8.29
N SER A 46 -7.81 -0.39 -8.53
CA SER A 46 -7.89 1.07 -8.41
C SER A 46 -7.55 1.56 -6.99
N PHE A 47 -8.02 0.87 -5.96
CA PHE A 47 -7.65 1.18 -4.57
C PHE A 47 -6.12 1.12 -4.34
N ILE A 48 -5.45 0.13 -4.93
CA ILE A 48 -3.99 0.00 -4.84
C ILE A 48 -3.31 1.12 -5.63
N GLU A 49 -3.78 1.43 -6.84
CA GLU A 49 -3.26 2.52 -7.66
C GLU A 49 -3.29 3.86 -6.91
N ASP A 50 -4.45 4.24 -6.34
CA ASP A 50 -4.61 5.47 -5.55
C ASP A 50 -3.65 5.52 -4.35
N LYS A 51 -3.48 4.39 -3.68
CA LYS A 51 -2.58 4.29 -2.52
C LYS A 51 -1.12 4.44 -2.93
N VAL A 52 -0.70 3.80 -4.02
CA VAL A 52 0.68 3.93 -4.52
C VAL A 52 0.96 5.36 -4.98
N VAL A 53 0.01 6.01 -5.66
CA VAL A 53 0.11 7.43 -6.04
C VAL A 53 0.32 8.30 -4.81
N SER A 54 -0.45 8.07 -3.73
CA SER A 54 -0.29 8.83 -2.48
C SER A 54 1.07 8.64 -1.82
N ILE A 55 1.68 7.45 -1.93
CA ILE A 55 3.00 7.15 -1.34
C ILE A 55 4.14 7.72 -2.18
N ILE A 56 4.06 7.57 -3.51
CA ILE A 56 5.14 7.89 -4.45
C ILE A 56 5.10 9.35 -4.90
N GLY A 57 3.91 9.95 -4.98
CA GLY A 57 3.72 11.32 -5.46
C GLY A 57 4.66 12.35 -4.83
N PRO A 58 4.79 12.40 -3.48
CA PRO A 58 5.74 13.31 -2.83
C PRO A 58 7.20 13.08 -3.24
N LYS A 59 7.61 11.81 -3.43
CA LYS A 59 8.98 11.43 -3.80
C LYS A 59 9.31 11.78 -5.25
N VAL A 60 8.32 11.74 -6.14
CA VAL A 60 8.48 12.08 -7.57
C VAL A 60 8.45 13.59 -7.79
N LYS A 61 7.53 14.30 -7.13
CA LYS A 61 7.33 15.74 -7.33
C LYS A 61 8.29 16.62 -6.52
N GLY A 62 9.27 16.03 -5.82
CA GLY A 62 10.23 16.75 -4.98
C GLY A 62 9.59 17.45 -3.77
N GLY A 63 8.40 17.00 -3.35
CA GLY A 63 7.69 17.56 -2.22
C GLY A 63 8.38 17.16 -0.91
N ASN A 64 8.66 18.15 -0.07
CA ASN A 64 9.21 17.93 1.27
C ASN A 64 8.33 16.91 2.00
N GLU A 65 8.95 15.86 2.53
CA GLU A 65 8.25 14.80 3.25
C GLU A 65 7.48 15.48 4.38
N ASN A 66 6.15 15.55 4.30
CA ASN A 66 5.34 15.87 5.47
C ASN A 66 5.50 14.68 6.41
N THR A 67 6.57 14.70 7.19
CA THR A 67 6.83 13.84 8.34
C THR A 67 5.81 14.20 9.41
N GLY A 68 4.53 13.92 9.14
CA GLY A 68 3.51 13.83 10.17
C GLY A 68 4.00 12.82 11.17
N GLU A 69 4.33 13.30 12.37
CA GLU A 69 4.77 12.54 13.54
C GLU A 69 4.28 11.10 13.50
N VAL A 70 5.20 10.15 13.37
CA VAL A 70 4.95 8.75 13.70
C VAL A 70 4.82 8.68 15.22
N LYS A 71 3.64 8.98 15.75
CA LYS A 71 3.26 8.52 17.09
C LYS A 71 3.14 7.01 16.99
N ALA A 72 4.11 6.32 17.61
CA ALA A 72 4.20 4.88 17.63
C ALA A 72 2.83 4.25 17.96
N VAL A 73 2.31 3.42 17.06
CA VAL A 73 1.17 2.55 17.35
C VAL A 73 1.74 1.19 17.74
N SER A 74 1.80 0.94 19.04
CA SER A 74 2.05 -0.40 19.58
C SER A 74 0.79 -1.26 19.42
N ARG A 75 0.92 -2.43 18.81
CA ARG A 75 -0.13 -3.46 18.83
C ARG A 75 0.51 -4.86 18.86
N GLY A 76 0.41 -5.52 20.02
CA GLY A 76 0.46 -6.99 20.25
C GLY A 76 1.59 -7.81 19.64
N ASP A 77 2.49 -8.30 20.50
CA ASP A 77 3.38 -9.49 20.46
C ASP A 77 4.07 -9.98 19.17
N THR A 78 3.97 -9.32 18.04
CA THR A 78 4.76 -9.71 16.85
C THR A 78 5.59 -8.55 16.35
N LYS A 79 6.80 -8.46 16.89
CA LYS A 79 7.89 -7.60 16.43
C LYS A 79 8.65 -8.35 15.33
N ILE A 80 8.37 -8.06 14.07
CA ILE A 80 9.23 -8.52 12.97
C ILE A 80 10.28 -7.44 12.72
N GLU A 81 11.44 -7.60 13.36
CA GLU A 81 12.64 -6.81 13.06
C GLU A 81 13.42 -7.45 11.91
N TYR A 82 13.36 -6.84 10.74
CA TYR A 82 14.37 -7.05 9.70
C TYR A 82 15.36 -5.89 9.76
N ASN A 83 16.58 -6.17 10.24
CA ASN A 83 17.70 -5.23 10.25
C ASN A 83 18.23 -5.04 8.82
N VAL A 84 17.63 -4.13 8.06
CA VAL A 84 18.17 -3.67 6.77
C VAL A 84 17.96 -2.16 6.67
N GLY A 85 19.07 -1.42 6.62
CA GLY A 85 19.17 0.01 6.91
C GLY A 85 18.25 0.94 6.12
N SER A 86 17.73 1.94 6.83
CA SER A 86 17.10 3.22 6.43
C SER A 86 16.02 3.23 5.33
N VAL A 87 16.25 2.64 4.16
CA VAL A 87 15.32 2.65 3.02
C VAL A 87 14.12 1.72 3.26
N VAL A 88 14.33 0.64 4.00
CA VAL A 88 13.32 -0.42 4.19
C VAL A 88 12.28 -0.02 5.24
N SER A 89 12.64 0.89 6.15
CA SER A 89 11.78 1.46 7.19
C SER A 89 10.64 2.28 6.61
N ASP A 90 10.91 3.11 5.60
CA ASP A 90 9.90 3.97 4.97
C ASP A 90 8.99 3.19 4.02
N VAL A 91 9.54 2.21 3.31
CA VAL A 91 8.76 1.27 2.48
C VAL A 91 7.80 0.44 3.34
N THR A 92 8.13 0.19 4.60
CA THR A 92 7.29 -0.59 5.52
C THR A 92 6.20 0.24 6.18
N LYS A 93 6.45 1.52 6.45
CA LYS A 93 5.42 2.43 6.96
C LYS A 93 4.44 2.89 5.86
N GLY A 94 4.93 3.20 4.66
CA GLY A 94 4.10 3.71 3.57
C GLY A 94 3.08 2.70 3.03
N ALA A 95 3.42 1.40 3.03
CA ALA A 95 2.57 0.34 2.49
C ALA A 95 1.61 -0.31 3.51
N LEU A 96 1.44 0.29 4.70
CA LEU A 96 0.57 -0.25 5.73
C LEU A 96 -0.91 0.12 5.45
N LEU A 97 -1.81 -0.84 5.62
CA LEU A 97 -3.25 -0.57 5.55
C LEU A 97 -3.68 0.21 6.79
N SER A 98 -4.29 1.38 6.58
CA SER A 98 -4.86 2.20 7.65
C SER A 98 -6.16 1.57 8.22
N GLN A 99 -6.64 2.05 9.37
CA GLN A 99 -7.95 1.64 9.89
C GLN A 99 -9.09 1.96 8.91
N SER A 100 -9.01 3.09 8.21
CA SER A 100 -9.97 3.48 7.18
C SER A 100 -9.91 2.54 5.98
N ASP A 101 -8.69 2.16 5.56
CA ASP A 101 -8.47 1.20 4.48
C ASP A 101 -9.10 -0.15 4.86
N MET A 102 -8.84 -0.65 6.07
CA MET A 102 -9.40 -1.90 6.58
C MET A 102 -10.93 -1.87 6.62
N LYS A 103 -11.54 -0.72 6.99
CA LYS A 103 -12.98 -0.55 6.99
C LYS A 103 -13.56 -0.62 5.58
N TYR A 104 -12.91 0.00 4.60
CA TYR A 104 -13.29 -0.09 3.19
C TYR A 104 -13.14 -1.52 2.66
N LEU A 105 -11.99 -2.15 2.92
CA LEU A 105 -11.67 -3.50 2.46
C LEU A 105 -12.57 -4.60 3.08
N ASN A 106 -13.18 -4.34 4.24
CA ASN A 106 -14.10 -5.29 4.87
C ASN A 106 -15.32 -5.65 4.01
N SER A 107 -15.78 -4.76 3.12
CA SER A 107 -16.91 -5.08 2.23
C SER A 107 -16.54 -6.10 1.15
N PHE A 108 -15.25 -6.30 0.88
CA PHE A 108 -14.73 -7.24 -0.10
C PHE A 108 -14.33 -8.58 0.51
N ARG A 109 -14.36 -8.69 1.84
CA ARG A 109 -14.15 -9.98 2.50
C ARG A 109 -15.34 -10.87 2.20
N PRO A 110 -15.12 -12.13 1.81
CA PRO A 110 -16.22 -13.07 1.68
C PRO A 110 -16.86 -13.20 3.06
N THR A 111 -18.06 -12.65 3.20
CA THR A 111 -18.90 -12.89 4.37
C THR A 111 -19.16 -14.39 4.34
N SER A 112 -18.50 -15.15 5.20
CA SER A 112 -18.92 -16.52 5.47
C SER A 112 -20.37 -16.41 5.92
N LEU A 113 -21.28 -16.71 4.98
CA LEU A 113 -22.67 -16.93 5.24
C LEU A 113 -22.72 -17.92 6.40
N ARG A 114 -23.03 -17.40 7.58
CA ARG A 114 -23.49 -18.20 8.69
C ARG A 114 -24.89 -18.65 8.27
N LEU A 115 -24.94 -19.68 7.42
CA LEU A 115 -26.12 -20.48 7.22
C LEU A 115 -26.27 -21.31 8.51
N LEU A 116 -27.02 -20.75 9.45
CA LEU A 116 -27.68 -21.47 10.52
C LEU A 116 -29.18 -21.30 10.33
#